data_AF-A0A2N2AW64-F1
#
_entry.id   AF-A0A2N2AW64-F1
#
_cell.length_a   1.000
_cell.length_b   1.000
_cell.length_c   1.000
_cell.angle_alpha   90.00
_cell.angle_beta   90.00
_cell.angle_gamma   90.00
#
_symmetry.space_group_name_H-M   'P 1'
#
loop_
_entity.id
_entity.type
_entity.pdbx_description
1 polymer ?
#
loop_
_entity_poly.entity_id
_entity_poly.type
_entity_poly.pdbx_seq_one_letter_code
_entity_poly.pdbx_strand_id
1 'polypeptide(L)'
;MLYRTIVAIAPDGDYSTNGVSDFTDQKYIDSFALESAKYMSKLGIVKGDNAGNFMPKATTNIQKAAGYGMATREQAIIMSYRAYKKI
;
A
#
# COMPACT_ATOMS: atom_id res chain seq x y z
N MET A 1 -1.19 -9.02 1.55
CA MET A 1 -0.80 -9.87 2.70
C MET A 1 -0.82 -9.08 4.01
N LEU A 2 -0.04 -8.01 4.18
CA LEU A 2 0.03 -7.24 5.43
C LEU A 2 -1.33 -6.75 5.97
N TYR A 3 -2.20 -6.20 5.12
CA TYR A 3 -3.55 -5.78 5.51
C TYR A 3 -4.37 -6.91 6.16
N ARG A 4 -4.33 -8.12 5.60
CA ARG A 4 -5.05 -9.27 6.15
C ARG A 4 -4.53 -9.65 7.54
N THR A 5 -3.22 -9.50 7.77
CA THR A 5 -2.62 -9.70 9.09
C THR A 5 -3.11 -8.67 10.10
N ILE A 6 -3.21 -7.39 9.71
CA ILE A 6 -3.77 -6.33 10.58
C ILE A 6 -5.21 -6.67 10.97
N VAL A 7 -6.05 -7.06 10.00
CA VAL A 7 -7.45 -7.47 10.24
C VAL A 7 -7.54 -8.68 11.17
N ALA A 8 -6.64 -9.66 11.02
CA ALA A 8 -6.63 -10.84 11.87
C ALA A 8 -6.23 -10.54 13.32
N ILE A 9 -5.39 -9.53 13.55
CA ILE A 9 -4.94 -9.15 14.90
C ILE A 9 -5.99 -8.29 15.62
N ALA A 10 -6.70 -7.42 14.90
CA ALA A 10 -7.67 -6.47 15.48
C ALA A 10 -9.01 -6.50 14.72
N PRO A 11 -9.77 -7.60 14.77
CA PRO A 11 -10.94 -7.81 13.90
C PRO A 11 -12.02 -6.72 13.98
N ASP A 12 -12.15 -6.07 15.14
CA ASP A 12 -13.14 -5.00 15.39
C ASP A 12 -12.62 -3.59 15.04
N GLY A 13 -11.47 -3.49 14.37
CA GLY A 13 -10.87 -2.22 13.98
C GLY A 13 -11.65 -1.46 12.90
N ASP A 14 -11.52 -0.13 12.89
CA ASP A 14 -12.04 0.71 11.80
C ASP A 14 -11.09 0.65 10.59
N TYR A 15 -11.54 -0.03 9.53
CA TYR A 15 -10.82 -0.18 8.26
C TYR A 15 -11.24 0.82 7.18
N SER A 16 -11.99 1.86 7.55
CA SER A 16 -12.52 2.83 6.59
C SER A 16 -11.45 3.58 5.80
N THR A 17 -11.60 3.56 4.48
CA THR A 17 -10.81 4.35 3.53
C THR A 17 -11.45 5.69 3.17
N ASN A 18 -12.46 6.13 3.93
CA ASN A 18 -13.12 7.42 3.68
C ASN A 18 -12.13 8.58 3.81
N GLY A 19 -12.21 9.52 2.87
CA GLY A 19 -11.34 10.70 2.79
C GLY A 19 -9.96 10.45 2.15
N VAL A 20 -9.68 9.23 1.67
CA VAL A 20 -8.41 8.93 0.97
C VAL A 20 -8.57 9.20 -0.52
N SER A 21 -7.75 10.11 -1.05
CA SER A 21 -7.69 10.38 -2.48
C SER A 21 -7.26 9.15 -3.29
N ASP A 22 -7.69 9.10 -4.55
CA ASP A 22 -7.27 8.07 -5.49
C ASP A 22 -5.79 8.20 -5.83
N PHE A 23 -5.14 7.07 -6.07
CA PHE A 23 -3.77 7.06 -6.56
C PHE A 23 -3.75 7.40 -8.06
N THR A 24 -2.74 8.14 -8.50
CA THR A 24 -2.56 8.50 -9.92
C THR A 24 -2.46 7.26 -10.83
N ASP A 25 -1.90 6.18 -10.29
CA ASP A 25 -1.69 4.89 -10.94
C ASP A 25 -2.73 3.83 -10.55
N GLN A 26 -3.87 4.23 -9.96
CA GLN A 26 -4.91 3.32 -9.47
C GLN A 26 -5.38 2.30 -10.51
N LYS A 27 -5.36 2.64 -11.80
CA LYS A 27 -5.68 1.72 -12.91
C LYS A 27 -4.77 0.48 -12.99
N TYR A 28 -3.61 0.51 -12.36
CA TYR A 28 -2.67 -0.62 -12.29
C TYR A 28 -2.76 -1.41 -10.98
N ILE A 29 -3.70 -1.04 -10.10
CA ILE A 29 -3.97 -1.74 -8.84
C ILE A 29 -5.18 -2.64 -9.06
N ASP A 30 -5.02 -3.93 -8.76
CA ASP A 30 -6.14 -4.86 -8.80
C ASP A 30 -7.24 -4.45 -7.82
N SER A 31 -8.51 -4.65 -8.21
CA SER A 31 -9.67 -4.24 -7.41
C SER A 31 -9.66 -4.81 -5.99
N PHE A 32 -9.21 -6.06 -5.81
CA PHE A 32 -9.11 -6.71 -4.50
C PHE A 32 -8.07 -6.05 -3.57
N ALA A 33 -7.09 -5.34 -4.13
CA ALA A 33 -6.00 -4.72 -3.38
C ALA A 33 -6.25 -3.23 -3.11
N LEU A 34 -7.16 -2.60 -3.86
CA LEU A 34 -7.34 -1.15 -3.86
C LEU A 34 -7.70 -0.58 -2.47
N GLU A 35 -8.71 -1.16 -1.83
CA GLU A 35 -9.15 -0.72 -0.51
C GLU A 35 -8.03 -0.90 0.53
N SER A 36 -7.37 -2.06 0.52
CA SER A 36 -6.25 -2.32 1.41
C SER A 36 -5.07 -1.36 1.21
N ALA A 37 -4.78 -0.99 -0.05
CA ALA A 37 -3.74 -0.03 -0.41
C ALA A 37 -4.07 1.37 0.12
N LYS A 38 -5.32 1.82 -0.06
CA LYS A 38 -5.79 3.10 0.47
C LYS A 38 -5.73 3.16 1.99
N TYR A 39 -6.19 2.11 2.67
CA TYR A 39 -6.15 2.02 4.13
C TYR A 39 -4.71 2.12 4.65
N MET A 40 -3.79 1.31 4.09
CA MET A 40 -2.40 1.33 4.51
C MET A 40 -1.69 2.65 4.18
N SER A 41 -2.09 3.32 3.09
CA SER A 41 -1.60 4.65 2.72
C SER A 41 -2.09 5.73 3.69
N LYS A 42 -3.38 5.71 4.05
CA LYS A 42 -3.98 6.61 5.06
C LYS A 42 -3.25 6.56 6.39
N LEU A 43 -2.86 5.36 6.83
CA LEU A 43 -2.12 5.17 8.08
C LEU A 43 -0.61 5.45 7.95
N GLY A 44 -0.12 5.75 6.74
CA GLY A 44 1.30 5.96 6.46
C GLY A 44 2.15 4.71 6.57
N ILE A 45 1.55 3.52 6.59
CA ILE A 45 2.24 2.22 6.62
C ILE A 45 2.99 2.05 5.31
N VAL A 46 2.27 2.21 4.19
CA VAL A 46 2.83 2.28 2.84
C VAL A 46 2.88 3.73 2.40
N LYS A 47 3.96 4.10 1.71
CA LYS A 47 4.09 5.42 1.09
C LYS A 47 4.37 5.21 -0.39
N GLY A 48 3.61 5.92 -1.21
CA GLY A 48 3.84 6.01 -2.65
C GLY A 48 5.00 6.95 -3.00
N ASP A 49 5.10 7.32 -4.27
CA ASP A 49 6.03 8.34 -4.73
C ASP A 49 5.48 9.77 -4.56
N ASN A 50 6.32 10.75 -4.90
CA ASN A 50 5.96 12.17 -4.82
C ASN A 50 4.95 12.60 -5.91
N ALA A 51 4.66 11.75 -6.90
CA ALA A 51 3.69 12.01 -7.95
C ALA A 51 2.28 11.45 -7.61
N GLY A 52 2.10 10.94 -6.38
CA GLY A 52 0.82 10.39 -5.93
C GLY A 52 0.55 8.97 -6.42
N ASN A 53 1.57 8.27 -6.94
CA ASN A 53 1.45 6.88 -7.34
C ASN A 53 1.62 5.95 -6.14
N PHE A 54 0.81 4.89 -6.06
CA PHE A 54 1.00 3.81 -5.09
C PHE A 54 2.22 2.95 -5.41
N MET A 55 2.55 2.80 -6.69
CA MET A 55 3.60 1.93 -7.23
C MET A 55 3.30 0.42 -7.06
N PRO A 56 2.22 -0.13 -7.66
CA PRO A 56 2.01 -1.56 -7.72
C PRO A 56 3.08 -2.24 -8.59
N LYS A 57 3.09 -3.58 -8.57
CA LYS A 57 4.02 -4.39 -9.36
C LYS A 57 4.05 -3.93 -10.83
N ALA A 58 5.25 -3.65 -11.33
CA ALA A 58 5.45 -3.25 -12.72
C ALA A 58 4.85 -4.26 -13.72
N THR A 59 3.96 -3.80 -14.58
CA THR A 59 3.35 -4.59 -15.67
C THR A 59 3.93 -4.22 -17.03
N THR A 60 4.27 -2.94 -17.25
CA THR A 60 4.81 -2.46 -18.53
C THR A 60 6.34 -2.51 -18.56
N ASN A 61 6.92 -2.53 -19.77
CA ASN A 61 8.38 -2.51 -19.95
C ASN A 61 9.00 -1.20 -19.42
N ILE A 62 8.29 -0.08 -19.56
CA ILE A 62 8.72 1.23 -19.06
C ILE A 62 8.80 1.20 -17.52
N GLN A 63 7.78 0.65 -16.85
CA GLN A 63 7.77 0.51 -15.39
C GLN A 63 8.91 -0.38 -14.88
N LYS A 64 9.17 -1.50 -15.57
CA LYS A 64 10.27 -2.41 -15.21
C LYS A 64 11.63 -1.72 -15.33
N ALA A 65 11.86 -0.98 -16.42
CA ALA A 65 13.10 -0.24 -16.63
C ALA A 65 13.32 0.86 -15.58
N ALA A 66 12.24 1.46 -15.07
CA ALA A 66 12.28 2.48 -14.03
C ALA A 66 12.40 1.92 -12.59
N GLY A 67 12.43 0.59 -12.41
CA GLY A 67 12.45 -0.03 -11.08
C GLY A 67 11.14 0.12 -10.29
N TYR A 68 10.01 0.28 -11.00
CA TYR A 68 8.71 0.57 -10.40
C TYR A 68 8.16 -0.60 -9.57
N GLY A 69 7.60 -0.29 -8.40
CA GLY A 69 6.86 -1.24 -7.58
C GLY A 69 7.69 -2.37 -6.95
N MET A 70 8.99 -2.15 -6.74
CA MET A 70 9.86 -3.05 -5.98
C MET A 70 10.16 -2.44 -4.61
N ALA A 71 9.47 -2.93 -3.57
CA ALA A 71 9.82 -2.60 -2.20
C ALA A 71 11.18 -3.22 -1.85
N THR A 72 12.12 -2.43 -1.33
CA THR A 72 13.38 -2.96 -0.82
C THR A 72 13.16 -3.74 0.48
N ARG A 73 14.17 -4.51 0.90
CA ARG A 73 14.14 -5.24 2.18
C ARG A 73 13.89 -4.28 3.36
N GLU A 74 14.55 -3.13 3.36
CA GLU A 74 14.45 -2.11 4.39
C GLU A 74 13.05 -1.50 4.42
N GLN A 75 12.47 -1.25 3.24
CA GLN A 75 11.10 -0.76 3.13
C GLN A 75 10.10 -1.78 3.69
N ALA A 76 10.27 -3.08 3.40
CA ALA A 76 9.43 -4.14 3.95
C ALA A 76 9.51 -4.23 5.48
N ILE A 77 10.71 -4.10 6.07
CA ILE A 77 10.91 -4.06 7.52
C ILE A 77 10.20 -2.84 8.12
N ILE A 78 10.39 -1.66 7.53
CA ILE A 78 9.76 -0.43 8.00
C ILE A 78 8.23 -0.51 7.92
N MET A 79 7.68 -1.07 6.84
CA MET A 79 6.23 -1.29 6.71
C MET A 79 5.69 -2.19 7.83
N SER A 80 6.43 -3.26 8.17
CA SER A 80 6.06 -4.19 9.25
C SER A 80 6.06 -3.48 10.61
N TYR A 81 7.10 -2.69 10.90
CA TYR A 81 7.17 -1.89 12.12
C TYR A 81 6.05 -0.86 12.23
N ARG A 82 5.74 -0.15 11.13
CA ARG A 82 4.64 0.81 11.09
C ARG A 82 3.29 0.13 11.31
N ALA A 83 3.06 -1.03 10.72
CA ALA A 83 1.84 -1.80 10.94
C ALA A 83 1.71 -2.19 12.41
N TYR A 84 2.77 -2.71 13.02
CA TYR A 84 2.80 -3.04 14.45
C TYR A 84 2.50 -1.83 15.35
N LYS A 85 2.95 -0.62 15.00
CA LYS A 85 2.70 0.61 15.78
C LYS A 85 1.29 1.19 15.59
N LYS A 86 0.52 0.71 14.61
CA LYS A 86 -0.82 1.20 14.27
C LYS A 86 -1.95 0.28 14.73
N ILE A 87 -1.61 -0.98 15.00
CA ILE A 87 -2.39 -1.90 15.82
C ILE A 87 -2.23 -1.49 17.28
#